data_AF-A0A7W0RQX6-F1
#
_entry.id   AF-A0A7W0RQX6-F1
#
_cell.length_a   1.000
_cell.length_b   1.000
_cell.length_c   1.000
_cell.angle_alpha   90.00
_cell.angle_beta   90.00
_cell.angle_gamma   90.00
#
_symmetry.space_group_name_H-M   'P 1'
#
loop_
_entity.id
_entity.type
_entity.pdbx_description
1 polymer ?
#
loop_
_entity_poly.entity_id
_entity_poly.type
_entity_poly.pdbx_seq_one_letter_code
_entity_poly.pdbx_strand_id
1 'polypeptide(L)'
;MMKALTRFLLALFLTINLCLTATAPRVFAQTGEPPTLDGFTATGSNKQRQLEEQFRAVPQAASAREHLRRLTREPHVAGTPEDYQTALYVRDQLRAYGIDAQLKEYQVLLPSPKRPSIVELLSPRRERLSLQEAVLPEDPSSSHPRIIPLFNGYSASGDVTAPLVYVNFGLPDDYQALKKLNVEVKG
;
A
#
# COMPACT_ATOMS: atom_id res chain seq x y z
N MET A 1 45.21 50.44 -45.85
CA MET A 1 44.05 49.70 -45.27
C MET A 1 44.29 48.21 -45.04
N MET A 2 44.96 47.45 -45.93
CA MET A 2 45.13 45.99 -45.77
C MET A 2 45.90 45.50 -44.52
N LYS A 3 46.90 46.24 -44.03
CA LYS A 3 47.75 45.79 -42.88
C LYS A 3 47.06 45.87 -41.52
N ALA A 4 46.03 46.70 -41.38
CA ALA A 4 45.26 46.84 -40.14
C ALA A 4 44.24 45.69 -39.98
N LEU A 5 43.64 45.25 -41.10
CA LEU A 5 42.68 44.17 -41.14
C LEU A 5 43.32 42.81 -40.81
N THR A 6 44.55 42.57 -41.27
CA THR A 6 45.29 41.32 -40.99
C THR A 6 45.70 41.20 -39.52
N ARG A 7 46.07 42.31 -38.87
CA ARG A 7 46.40 42.34 -37.43
C ARG A 7 45.16 42.13 -36.56
N PHE A 8 44.02 42.63 -37.00
CA PHE A 8 42.74 42.44 -36.31
C PHE A 8 42.24 40.99 -36.43
N LEU A 9 42.36 40.38 -37.61
CA LEU A 9 42.00 38.97 -37.83
C LEU A 9 42.93 37.99 -37.08
N LEU A 10 44.23 38.28 -36.99
CA LEU A 10 45.17 37.45 -36.24
C LEU A 10 44.94 37.54 -34.72
N ALA A 11 44.62 38.74 -34.20
CA ALA A 11 44.26 38.93 -32.80
C ALA A 11 42.93 38.26 -32.45
N LEU A 12 41.95 38.26 -33.36
CA LEU A 12 40.67 37.56 -33.19
C LEU A 12 40.84 36.03 -33.22
N PHE A 13 41.72 35.51 -34.08
CA PHE A 13 42.03 34.08 -34.10
C PHE A 13 42.77 33.59 -32.85
N LEU A 14 43.66 34.43 -32.29
CA LEU A 14 44.42 34.10 -31.08
C LEU A 14 43.54 34.15 -29.82
N THR A 15 42.59 35.08 -29.73
CA THR A 15 41.65 35.16 -28.61
C THR A 15 40.59 34.06 -28.64
N ILE A 16 40.14 33.64 -29.82
CA ILE A 16 39.20 32.50 -29.95
C ILE A 16 39.88 31.18 -29.55
N ASN A 17 41.14 30.96 -29.93
CA ASN A 17 41.86 29.73 -29.52
C ASN A 17 42.26 29.73 -28.03
N LEU A 18 42.51 30.89 -27.43
CA LEU A 18 42.80 31.00 -26.00
C LEU A 18 41.52 30.85 -25.12
N CYS A 19 40.34 31.13 -25.68
CA CYS A 19 39.06 30.93 -24.99
C CYS A 19 38.52 29.48 -25.12
N LEU A 20 38.99 28.70 -26.09
CA LEU A 20 38.60 27.29 -26.24
C LEU A 20 39.39 26.31 -25.35
N THR A 21 40.50 26.74 -24.73
CA THR A 21 41.35 25.88 -23.89
C THR A 21 41.15 26.07 -22.39
N ALA A 22 40.29 27.00 -21.98
CA ALA A 22 39.98 27.24 -20.57
C ALA A 22 38.56 26.73 -20.25
N THR A 23 38.49 25.75 -19.33
CA THR A 23 37.28 25.20 -18.69
C THR A 23 36.53 24.05 -19.40
N ALA A 24 37.25 22.98 -19.72
CA ALA A 24 36.66 21.66 -19.48
C ALA A 24 36.77 21.40 -17.96
N PRO A 25 35.66 21.22 -17.20
CA PRO A 25 35.77 20.74 -15.84
C PRO A 25 36.44 19.37 -15.90
N ARG A 26 37.68 19.27 -15.40
CA ARG A 26 38.28 17.99 -15.06
C ARG A 26 37.49 17.45 -13.88
N VAL A 27 36.37 16.81 -14.17
CA VAL A 27 35.78 15.84 -13.27
C VAL A 27 36.88 14.78 -13.09
N PHE A 28 37.55 14.80 -11.95
CA PHE A 28 38.24 13.62 -11.45
C PHE A 28 37.15 12.58 -11.22
N ALA A 29 36.72 11.91 -12.30
CA ALA A 29 36.09 10.63 -12.16
C ALA A 29 37.15 9.77 -11.51
N GLN A 30 36.92 9.36 -10.26
CA GLN A 30 37.65 8.26 -9.67
C GLN A 30 37.46 7.08 -10.63
N THR A 31 38.45 6.80 -11.46
CA THR A 31 38.55 5.56 -12.24
C THR A 31 38.95 4.42 -11.31
N GLY A 32 38.36 4.36 -10.12
CA GLY A 32 38.41 3.20 -9.24
C GLY A 32 37.27 2.28 -9.65
N GLU A 33 37.53 0.98 -9.71
CA GLU A 33 36.43 0.03 -9.86
C GLU A 33 35.37 0.31 -8.77
N PRO A 34 34.08 0.31 -9.13
CA PRO A 34 33.02 0.55 -8.17
C PRO A 34 33.18 -0.44 -6.99
N PRO A 35 33.03 0.02 -5.74
CA PRO A 35 33.33 -0.78 -4.57
C PRO A 35 32.65 -2.15 -4.65
N THR A 36 33.37 -3.18 -4.22
CA THR A 36 32.83 -4.54 -4.15
C THR A 36 31.66 -4.54 -3.17
N LEU A 37 30.54 -5.16 -3.57
CA LEU A 37 29.43 -5.36 -2.66
C LEU A 37 29.85 -6.35 -1.56
N ASP A 38 29.37 -6.13 -0.34
CA ASP A 38 29.66 -7.00 0.79
C ASP A 38 29.24 -8.45 0.48
N GLY A 39 30.16 -9.39 0.65
CA GLY A 39 29.92 -10.81 0.34
C GLY A 39 30.01 -11.21 -1.14
N PHE A 40 30.38 -10.29 -2.04
CA PHE A 40 30.57 -10.57 -3.47
C PHE A 40 32.03 -10.43 -3.90
N THR A 41 32.43 -11.21 -4.93
CA THR A 41 33.66 -10.93 -5.69
C THR A 41 33.47 -9.65 -6.52
N ALA A 42 34.56 -9.08 -7.06
CA ALA A 42 34.47 -7.92 -7.96
C ALA A 42 33.58 -8.20 -9.18
N THR A 43 33.78 -9.34 -9.84
CA THR A 43 32.93 -9.79 -10.96
C THR A 43 31.48 -10.01 -10.53
N GLY A 44 31.26 -10.63 -9.36
CA GLY A 44 29.92 -10.83 -8.81
C GLY A 44 29.20 -9.52 -8.51
N SER A 45 29.94 -8.52 -7.99
CA SER A 45 29.41 -7.18 -7.71
C SER A 45 28.93 -6.47 -8.97
N ASN A 46 29.69 -6.60 -10.07
CA ASN A 46 29.31 -5.99 -11.35
C ASN A 46 28.08 -6.68 -11.95
N LYS A 47 28.01 -8.03 -11.89
CA LYS A 47 26.83 -8.77 -12.33
C LYS A 47 25.58 -8.41 -11.51
N GLN A 48 25.73 -8.30 -10.19
CA GLN A 48 24.65 -7.91 -9.29
C GLN A 48 24.12 -6.51 -9.62
N ARG A 49 25.01 -5.52 -9.82
CA ARG A 49 24.60 -4.16 -10.22
C ARG A 49 23.84 -4.13 -11.54
N GLN A 50 24.29 -4.90 -12.54
CA GLN A 50 23.57 -5.00 -13.81
C GLN A 50 22.16 -5.59 -13.64
N LEU A 51 22.00 -6.61 -12.79
CA LEU A 51 20.70 -7.18 -12.47
C LEU A 51 19.82 -6.18 -11.70
N GLU A 52 20.38 -5.43 -10.76
CA GLU A 52 19.63 -4.39 -10.04
C GLU A 52 19.18 -3.26 -10.95
N GLU A 53 20.03 -2.81 -11.87
CA GLU A 53 19.66 -1.81 -12.89
C GLU A 53 18.53 -2.31 -13.78
N GLN A 54 18.61 -3.55 -14.27
CA GLN A 54 17.55 -4.17 -15.04
C GLN A 54 16.26 -4.29 -14.22
N PHE A 55 16.35 -4.76 -12.98
CA PHE A 55 15.20 -4.92 -12.10
C PHE A 55 14.52 -3.58 -11.79
N ARG A 56 15.28 -2.53 -11.48
CA ARG A 56 14.75 -1.19 -11.21
C ARG A 56 14.04 -0.56 -12.40
N ALA A 57 14.39 -0.95 -13.63
CA ALA A 57 13.75 -0.46 -14.84
C ALA A 57 12.36 -1.09 -15.11
N VAL A 58 12.02 -2.21 -14.45
CA VAL A 58 10.76 -2.93 -14.66
C VAL A 58 9.56 -2.31 -13.92
N PRO A 59 9.59 -2.06 -12.60
CA PRO A 59 8.42 -1.58 -11.88
C PRO A 59 8.08 -0.14 -12.28
N GLN A 60 6.81 0.09 -12.63
CA GLN A 60 6.29 1.41 -13.01
C GLN A 60 5.17 1.82 -12.05
N ALA A 61 5.20 3.08 -11.60
CA ALA A 61 4.15 3.64 -10.74
C ALA A 61 2.76 3.61 -11.40
N ALA A 62 2.70 3.70 -12.73
CA ALA A 62 1.46 3.56 -13.49
C ALA A 62 0.85 2.16 -13.35
N SER A 63 1.67 1.10 -13.44
CA SER A 63 1.22 -0.28 -13.26
C SER A 63 0.72 -0.53 -11.84
N ALA A 64 1.44 -0.05 -10.82
CA ALA A 64 1.01 -0.17 -9.43
C ALA A 64 -0.35 0.52 -9.19
N ARG A 65 -0.54 1.73 -9.75
CA ARG A 65 -1.82 2.46 -9.68
C ARG A 65 -2.95 1.69 -10.35
N GLU A 66 -2.70 1.10 -11.52
CA GLU A 66 -3.71 0.31 -12.23
C GLU A 66 -4.09 -0.98 -11.49
N HIS A 67 -3.11 -1.70 -10.94
CA HIS A 67 -3.37 -2.87 -10.10
C HIS A 67 -4.21 -2.51 -8.89
N LEU A 68 -3.82 -1.46 -8.15
CA LEU A 68 -4.58 -0.98 -7.00
C LEU A 68 -6.02 -0.66 -7.39
N ARG A 69 -6.21 0.14 -8.45
CA ARG A 69 -7.55 0.52 -8.95
C ARG A 69 -8.43 -0.69 -9.27
N ARG A 70 -7.86 -1.76 -9.84
CA ARG A 70 -8.62 -2.97 -10.15
C ARG A 70 -8.96 -3.79 -8.91
N LEU A 71 -7.98 -3.96 -8.02
CA LEU A 71 -8.10 -4.77 -6.82
C LEU A 71 -9.06 -4.14 -5.80
N THR A 72 -9.16 -2.80 -5.73
CA THR A 72 -9.97 -2.10 -4.73
C THR A 72 -11.30 -1.56 -5.26
N ARG A 73 -11.70 -1.92 -6.49
CA ARG A 73 -12.93 -1.39 -7.10
C ARG A 73 -14.19 -1.92 -6.44
N GLU A 74 -14.14 -3.14 -5.92
CA GLU A 74 -15.29 -3.87 -5.39
C GLU A 74 -14.97 -4.34 -3.97
N PRO A 75 -15.92 -4.29 -3.01
CA PRO A 75 -15.76 -4.99 -1.74
C PRO A 75 -15.57 -6.49 -1.99
N HIS A 76 -14.45 -7.04 -1.55
CA HIS A 76 -14.04 -8.42 -1.87
C HIS A 76 -13.76 -9.22 -0.59
N VAL A 77 -14.80 -9.37 0.23
CA VAL A 77 -14.72 -10.13 1.50
C VAL A 77 -14.47 -11.62 1.20
N ALA A 78 -13.66 -12.27 2.04
CA ALA A 78 -13.28 -13.66 1.87
C ALA A 78 -14.49 -14.56 1.56
N GLY A 79 -14.41 -15.31 0.45
CA GLY A 79 -15.44 -16.26 0.03
C GLY A 79 -16.61 -15.66 -0.76
N THR A 80 -16.62 -14.36 -1.07
CA THR A 80 -17.60 -13.78 -1.99
C THR A 80 -17.20 -13.99 -3.46
N PRO A 81 -18.14 -13.85 -4.41
CA PRO A 81 -17.80 -13.87 -5.84
C PRO A 81 -16.74 -12.81 -6.23
N GLU A 82 -16.77 -11.63 -5.61
CA GLU A 82 -15.83 -10.54 -5.86
C GLU A 82 -14.41 -10.89 -5.40
N ASP A 83 -14.26 -11.55 -4.24
CA ASP A 83 -12.97 -12.10 -3.78
C ASP A 83 -12.39 -13.12 -4.77
N TYR A 84 -13.24 -14.00 -5.30
CA TYR A 84 -12.81 -14.93 -6.35
C TYR A 84 -12.36 -14.23 -7.63
N GLN A 85 -13.04 -13.15 -8.05
CA GLN A 85 -12.62 -12.37 -9.22
C GLN A 85 -11.24 -11.71 -9.00
N THR A 86 -10.98 -11.20 -7.79
CA THR A 86 -9.67 -10.66 -7.40
C THR A 86 -8.59 -11.74 -7.47
N ALA A 87 -8.87 -12.95 -6.99
CA ALA A 87 -7.94 -14.08 -7.07
C ALA A 87 -7.63 -14.49 -8.53
N LEU A 88 -8.65 -14.54 -9.39
CA LEU A 88 -8.48 -14.78 -10.83
C LEU A 88 -7.60 -13.72 -11.47
N TYR A 89 -7.86 -12.45 -11.18
CA TYR A 89 -7.07 -11.34 -11.71
C TYR A 89 -5.60 -11.47 -11.34
N VAL A 90 -5.27 -11.71 -10.06
CA VAL A 90 -3.89 -11.87 -9.60
C VAL A 90 -3.21 -13.05 -10.28
N ARG A 91 -3.88 -14.22 -10.36
CA ARG A 91 -3.35 -15.39 -11.07
C ARG A 91 -3.01 -15.06 -12.52
N ASP A 92 -3.92 -14.39 -13.22
CA ASP A 92 -3.75 -14.10 -14.64
C ASP A 92 -2.66 -13.07 -14.89
N GLN A 93 -2.48 -12.08 -13.99
CA GLN A 93 -1.32 -11.17 -14.04
C GLN A 93 -0.01 -11.94 -13.83
N LEU A 94 0.08 -12.81 -12.82
CA LEU A 94 1.28 -13.61 -12.56
C LEU A 94 1.65 -14.51 -13.76
N ARG A 95 0.65 -15.16 -14.37
CA ARG A 95 0.85 -15.95 -15.59
C ARG A 95 1.34 -15.10 -16.76
N ALA A 96 0.78 -13.91 -16.95
CA ALA A 96 1.23 -12.97 -17.97
C ALA A 96 2.69 -12.54 -17.76
N TYR A 97 3.19 -12.57 -16.53
CA TYR A 97 4.59 -12.31 -16.18
C TYR A 97 5.50 -13.54 -16.31
N GLY A 98 4.97 -14.69 -16.75
CA GLY A 98 5.73 -15.93 -16.90
C GLY A 98 5.86 -16.76 -15.63
N ILE A 99 5.06 -16.47 -14.59
CA ILE A 99 5.04 -17.25 -13.34
C ILE A 99 3.97 -18.34 -13.46
N ASP A 100 4.31 -19.59 -13.12
CA ASP A 100 3.34 -20.67 -13.00
C ASP A 100 2.46 -20.47 -11.75
N ALA A 101 1.37 -19.74 -11.93
CA ALA A 101 0.39 -19.46 -10.88
C ALA A 101 -0.85 -20.33 -11.02
N GLN A 102 -1.35 -20.85 -9.90
CA GLN A 102 -2.52 -21.71 -9.80
C GLN A 102 -3.39 -21.28 -8.61
N LEU A 103 -4.71 -21.51 -8.72
CA LEU A 103 -5.60 -21.34 -7.57
C LEU A 103 -5.64 -22.65 -6.78
N LYS A 104 -5.58 -22.52 -5.46
CA LYS A 104 -5.76 -23.64 -4.54
C LYS A 104 -6.95 -23.37 -3.65
N GLU A 105 -7.94 -24.24 -3.74
CA GLU A 105 -9.19 -24.12 -2.99
C GLU A 105 -9.10 -24.86 -1.67
N TYR A 106 -9.68 -24.24 -0.64
CA TYR A 106 -9.81 -24.80 0.70
C TYR A 106 -11.23 -24.57 1.20
N GLN A 107 -11.79 -25.59 1.85
CA GLN A 107 -13.06 -25.46 2.56
C GLN A 107 -12.74 -25.08 4.00
N VAL A 108 -13.14 -23.87 4.38
CA VAL A 108 -12.89 -23.30 5.71
C VAL A 108 -14.17 -22.69 6.26
N LEU A 109 -14.26 -22.61 7.58
CA LEU A 109 -15.36 -21.94 8.25
C LEU A 109 -15.16 -20.43 8.17
N LEU A 110 -16.04 -19.72 7.45
CA LEU A 110 -16.06 -18.25 7.41
C LEU A 110 -17.34 -17.72 8.06
N PRO A 111 -17.24 -16.74 8.99
CA PRO A 111 -18.40 -16.09 9.55
C PRO A 111 -18.95 -15.05 8.56
N SER A 112 -20.26 -15.08 8.29
CA SER A 112 -20.94 -14.09 7.45
C SER A 112 -22.27 -13.68 8.08
N PRO A 113 -22.59 -12.38 8.17
CA PRO A 113 -23.82 -11.91 8.78
C PRO A 113 -25.03 -12.23 7.90
N LYS A 114 -26.00 -12.98 8.43
CA LYS A 114 -27.29 -13.24 7.75
C LYS A 114 -28.25 -12.05 7.83
N ARG A 115 -28.09 -11.22 8.85
CA ARG A 115 -28.88 -10.02 9.13
C ARG A 115 -27.97 -8.96 9.73
N PRO A 116 -28.27 -7.66 9.57
CA PRO A 116 -27.55 -6.61 10.28
C PRO A 116 -27.68 -6.79 11.79
N SER A 117 -26.58 -6.56 12.51
CA SER A 117 -26.59 -6.45 13.97
C SER A 117 -27.49 -5.28 14.41
N ILE A 118 -28.05 -5.38 15.61
CA ILE A 118 -28.88 -4.34 16.20
C ILE A 118 -28.35 -4.04 17.60
N VAL A 119 -28.16 -2.76 17.90
CA VAL A 119 -27.87 -2.27 19.24
C VAL A 119 -28.90 -1.20 19.56
N GLU A 120 -29.64 -1.38 20.66
CA GLU A 120 -30.65 -0.44 21.12
C GLU A 120 -30.39 -0.05 22.57
N LEU A 121 -30.48 1.24 22.86
CA LEU A 121 -30.70 1.74 24.21
C LEU A 121 -32.20 1.65 24.51
N LEU A 122 -32.58 0.93 25.56
CA LEU A 122 -34.00 0.77 25.94
C LEU A 122 -34.45 1.77 27.01
N SER A 123 -33.52 2.22 27.86
CA SER A 123 -33.75 3.14 28.98
C SER A 123 -32.51 4.02 29.18
N PRO A 124 -32.64 5.30 29.58
CA PRO A 124 -33.87 6.02 29.95
C PRO A 124 -34.73 6.48 28.76
N ARG A 125 -34.22 6.35 27.53
CA ARG A 125 -34.95 6.60 26.29
C ARG A 125 -34.72 5.45 25.34
N ARG A 126 -35.72 5.15 24.52
CA ARG A 126 -35.57 4.18 23.44
C ARG A 126 -34.83 4.82 22.27
N GLU A 127 -33.69 4.27 21.91
CA GLU A 127 -32.91 4.70 20.76
C GLU A 127 -32.24 3.50 20.11
N ARG A 128 -32.39 3.37 18.79
CA ARG A 128 -31.65 2.39 18.00
C ARG A 128 -30.38 3.05 17.49
N LEU A 129 -29.23 2.46 17.80
CA LEU A 129 -27.93 3.00 17.37
C LEU A 129 -27.66 2.63 15.91
N SER A 130 -27.04 3.56 15.16
CA SER A 130 -26.54 3.27 13.82
C SER A 130 -25.29 2.43 13.93
N LEU A 131 -25.26 1.32 13.19
CA LEU A 131 -24.08 0.47 13.00
C LEU A 131 -23.56 0.55 11.56
N GLN A 132 -23.96 1.58 10.81
CA GLN A 132 -23.49 1.84 9.45
C GLN A 132 -22.48 2.98 9.48
N GLU A 133 -21.42 2.83 8.70
CA GLU A 133 -20.48 3.91 8.45
C GLU A 133 -21.17 5.05 7.68
N ALA A 134 -20.67 6.27 7.87
CA ALA A 134 -21.20 7.42 7.16
C ALA A 134 -20.83 7.35 5.68
N VAL A 135 -21.81 7.64 4.81
CA VAL A 135 -21.56 7.84 3.38
C VAL A 135 -20.86 9.18 3.19
N LEU A 136 -19.73 9.17 2.50
CA LEU A 136 -18.90 10.34 2.21
C LEU A 136 -19.13 10.77 0.75
N PRO A 137 -19.61 11.99 0.47
CA PRO A 137 -19.81 12.48 -0.90
C PRO A 137 -18.53 12.45 -1.76
N GLU A 138 -17.37 12.64 -1.14
CA GLU A 138 -16.06 12.61 -1.78
C GLU A 138 -15.55 11.20 -2.09
N ASP A 139 -16.12 10.16 -1.47
CA ASP A 139 -15.77 8.75 -1.72
C ASP A 139 -17.02 7.95 -2.14
N PRO A 140 -17.25 7.78 -3.44
CA PRO A 140 -18.36 6.97 -3.95
C PRO A 140 -18.39 5.53 -3.39
N SER A 141 -17.22 4.99 -3.01
CA SER A 141 -17.07 3.63 -2.49
C SER A 141 -17.75 3.47 -1.13
N SER A 142 -17.86 4.54 -0.34
CA SER A 142 -18.54 4.54 0.97
C SER A 142 -20.03 4.19 0.91
N SER A 143 -20.65 4.29 -0.28
CA SER A 143 -22.06 3.96 -0.51
C SER A 143 -22.27 2.68 -1.33
N HIS A 144 -21.21 1.88 -1.51
CA HIS A 144 -21.25 0.75 -2.42
C HIS A 144 -22.28 -0.32 -1.97
N PRO A 145 -23.19 -0.78 -2.84
CA PRO A 145 -24.33 -1.62 -2.45
C PRO A 145 -23.93 -3.04 -2.00
N ARG A 146 -22.71 -3.48 -2.32
CA ARG A 146 -22.13 -4.76 -1.87
C ARG A 146 -21.44 -4.70 -0.51
N ILE A 147 -21.41 -3.55 0.17
CA ILE A 147 -20.87 -3.45 1.53
C ILE A 147 -21.72 -4.31 2.46
N ILE A 148 -21.08 -5.24 3.16
CA ILE A 148 -21.77 -6.09 4.13
C ILE A 148 -21.98 -5.35 5.46
N PRO A 149 -23.03 -5.67 6.23
CA PRO A 149 -23.24 -5.07 7.55
C PRO A 149 -22.05 -5.29 8.49
N LEU A 150 -21.79 -4.33 9.37
CA LEU A 150 -20.77 -4.47 10.42
C LEU A 150 -21.12 -5.62 11.37
N PHE A 151 -20.12 -6.45 11.66
CA PHE A 151 -20.25 -7.60 12.55
C PHE A 151 -18.89 -8.00 13.12
N ASN A 152 -18.92 -8.74 14.24
CA ASN A 152 -17.75 -9.36 14.81
C ASN A 152 -17.66 -10.82 14.32
N GLY A 153 -16.58 -11.15 13.62
CA GLY A 153 -16.33 -12.51 13.14
C GLY A 153 -16.36 -13.53 14.28
N TYR A 154 -17.00 -14.68 14.04
CA TYR A 154 -17.14 -15.79 14.99
C TYR A 154 -17.94 -15.50 16.27
N SER A 155 -18.56 -14.33 16.40
CA SER A 155 -19.46 -14.05 17.51
C SER A 155 -20.68 -14.98 17.49
N ALA A 156 -21.17 -15.37 18.67
CA ALA A 156 -22.41 -16.12 18.80
C ALA A 156 -23.61 -15.26 18.37
N SER A 157 -24.62 -15.90 17.80
CA SER A 157 -25.92 -15.25 17.59
C SER A 157 -26.70 -15.23 18.89
N GLY A 158 -27.29 -14.09 19.24
CA GLY A 158 -28.09 -13.94 20.45
C GLY A 158 -28.80 -12.60 20.50
N ASP A 159 -29.82 -12.52 21.35
CA ASP A 159 -30.51 -11.29 21.74
C ASP A 159 -30.33 -11.17 23.26
N VAL A 160 -29.59 -10.13 23.69
CA VAL A 160 -29.20 -9.94 25.09
C VAL A 160 -29.53 -8.52 25.48
N THR A 161 -30.21 -8.38 26.63
CA THR A 161 -30.54 -7.09 27.24
C THR A 161 -29.98 -7.07 28.65
N ALA A 162 -29.06 -6.14 28.92
CA ALA A 162 -28.41 -5.98 30.22
C ALA A 162 -27.99 -4.52 30.45
N PRO A 163 -27.71 -4.12 31.70
CA PRO A 163 -27.04 -2.84 31.98
C PRO A 163 -25.68 -2.74 31.28
N LEU A 164 -25.36 -1.56 30.75
CA LEU A 164 -24.08 -1.29 30.10
C LEU A 164 -23.01 -0.97 31.14
N VAL A 165 -21.86 -1.65 31.05
CA VAL A 165 -20.66 -1.36 31.84
C VAL A 165 -19.50 -1.04 30.89
N TYR A 166 -18.81 0.07 31.13
CA TYR A 166 -17.59 0.42 30.41
C TYR A 166 -16.38 -0.32 31.01
N VAL A 167 -15.62 -1.03 30.17
CA VAL A 167 -14.50 -1.88 30.60
C VAL A 167 -13.21 -1.57 29.85
N ASN A 168 -12.95 -0.30 29.50
CA ASN A 168 -11.71 0.12 28.84
C ASN A 168 -11.35 -0.75 27.61
N PHE A 169 -10.25 -1.52 27.63
CA PHE A 169 -9.84 -2.40 26.54
C PHE A 169 -10.42 -3.83 26.64
N GLY A 170 -11.13 -4.15 27.72
CA GLY A 170 -11.68 -5.49 27.96
C GLY A 170 -10.60 -6.52 28.32
N LEU A 171 -9.46 -6.09 28.85
CA LEU A 171 -8.38 -6.99 29.27
C LEU A 171 -8.64 -7.56 30.68
N PRO A 172 -8.02 -8.70 31.06
CA PRO A 172 -8.20 -9.27 32.39
C PRO A 172 -7.98 -8.28 33.55
N ASP A 173 -7.02 -7.37 33.43
CA ASP A 173 -6.73 -6.36 34.46
C ASP A 173 -7.81 -5.27 34.55
N ASP A 174 -8.48 -4.93 33.44
CA ASP A 174 -9.61 -3.99 33.44
C ASP A 174 -10.78 -4.57 34.26
N TYR A 175 -11.06 -5.86 34.12
CA TYR A 175 -12.07 -6.55 34.93
C TYR A 175 -11.69 -6.67 36.40
N GLN A 176 -10.40 -6.86 36.71
CA GLN A 176 -9.92 -6.83 38.09
C GLN A 176 -10.10 -5.44 38.72
N ALA A 177 -9.86 -4.37 37.96
CA ALA A 177 -10.10 -3.01 38.40
C ALA A 177 -11.59 -2.77 38.71
N LEU A 178 -12.50 -3.20 37.83
CA LEU A 178 -13.95 -3.15 38.08
C LEU A 178 -14.35 -3.91 39.36
N LYS A 179 -13.78 -5.09 39.57
CA LYS A 179 -14.02 -5.87 40.79
C LYS A 179 -13.57 -5.12 42.05
N LYS A 180 -12.42 -4.45 42.03
CA LYS A 180 -11.95 -3.61 43.15
C LYS A 180 -12.87 -2.41 43.43
N LEU A 181 -13.57 -1.93 42.40
CA LEU A 181 -14.58 -0.86 42.50
C LEU A 181 -15.99 -1.40 42.84
N ASN A 182 -16.13 -2.70 43.11
CA ASN A 182 -17.40 -3.37 43.37
C ASN A 182 -18.43 -3.25 42.23
N VAL A 183 -17.97 -3.22 40.99
CA VAL A 183 -18.83 -3.26 39.79
C VAL A 183 -19.01 -4.71 39.34
N GLU A 184 -20.26 -5.20 39.33
CA GLU A 184 -20.61 -6.53 38.83
C GLU A 184 -20.84 -6.51 37.31
N VAL A 185 -20.24 -7.46 36.60
CA VAL A 185 -20.31 -7.57 35.12
C VAL A 185 -21.04 -8.84 34.64
N LYS A 186 -21.61 -9.61 35.57
CA LYS A 186 -22.39 -10.81 35.23
C LYS A 186 -23.77 -10.39 34.70
N GLY A 187 -24.13 -10.87 33.53
CA GLY A 187 -25.40 -10.57 32.84
C GLY A 187 -25.61 -11.47 31.64
#